data_AF-A0AAP0LWZ2-F1
#
_entry.id   AF-A0AAP0LWZ2-F1
#
_cell.length_a   1.000
_cell.length_b   1.000
_cell.length_c   1.000
_cell.angle_alpha   90.00
_cell.angle_beta   90.00
_cell.angle_gamma   90.00
#
_symmetry.space_group_name_H-M   'P 1'
#
loop_
_entity.id
_entity.type
_entity.pdbx_description
1 polymer ?
#
loop_
_entity_poly.entity_id
_entity_poly.type
_entity_poly.pdbx_seq_one_letter_code
_entity_poly.pdbx_strand_id
1 'polypeptide(L)'
;MHLLFDVYFSIEIFKHPKEERIARTWRTTAPSLPYVDQAITYAGNWPIGGDLEVLEPIKMVLIVSNCHLLNFVKNSASQCRRRVLEDGVLDPETTVVSIFPSPMHYAGPTEVQWHAKARINAGTNFYVVGRDPAGMGLEAEYVKVQSMAPGLERLNTLPFKVAAYDKTQGKMAFFDPSRAQEFLFISGTKMRTLARNKENSPDGFMCPWWLESAG
;
A
#
# COMPACT_ATOMS: atom_id res chain seq x y z
N MET A 1 -7.31 33.64 4.24
CA MET A 1 -6.24 33.83 3.24
C MET A 1 -6.29 32.61 2.33
N HIS A 2 -6.83 32.73 1.12
CA HIS A 2 -6.84 31.64 0.16
C HIS A 2 -5.45 31.57 -0.47
N LEU A 3 -4.68 30.54 -0.12
CA LEU A 3 -3.43 30.23 -0.80
C LEU A 3 -3.79 29.59 -2.15
N LEU A 4 -3.36 30.23 -3.24
CA LEU A 4 -3.42 29.63 -4.57
C LEU A 4 -2.25 28.67 -4.70
N PHE A 5 -2.52 27.37 -4.88
CA PHE A 5 -1.47 26.34 -4.96
C PHE A 5 -1.18 25.90 -6.39
N ASP A 6 -2.18 25.95 -7.26
CA ASP A 6 -2.11 25.46 -8.63
C ASP A 6 -3.02 26.25 -9.58
N VAL A 7 -2.78 26.10 -10.87
CA VAL A 7 -3.56 26.70 -11.96
C VAL A 7 -3.85 25.64 -13.00
N TYR A 8 -5.10 25.60 -13.48
CA TYR A 8 -5.52 24.74 -14.59
C TYR A 8 -5.65 25.56 -15.87
N PHE A 9 -5.06 25.05 -16.95
CA PHE A 9 -5.19 25.57 -18.31
C PHE A 9 -5.93 24.56 -19.19
N SER A 10 -6.41 25.00 -20.37
CA SER A 10 -7.04 24.12 -21.36
C SER A 10 -8.18 23.27 -20.77
N ILE A 11 -9.06 23.90 -20.00
CA ILE A 11 -10.04 23.18 -19.16
C ILE A 11 -11.07 22.42 -20.01
N GLU A 12 -11.28 21.16 -19.66
CA GLU A 12 -12.35 20.31 -20.19
C GLU A 12 -13.25 19.79 -19.06
N ILE A 13 -14.55 19.89 -19.23
CA ILE A 13 -15.54 19.40 -18.25
C ILE A 13 -16.35 18.28 -18.90
N PHE A 14 -16.42 17.13 -18.23
CA PHE A 14 -17.09 15.94 -18.76
C PHE A 14 -17.93 15.26 -17.68
N LYS A 15 -18.82 14.35 -18.10
CA LYS A 15 -19.69 13.62 -17.17
C LYS A 15 -18.86 12.67 -16.30
N HIS A 16 -19.24 12.52 -15.04
CA HIS A 16 -18.70 11.52 -14.11
C HIS A 16 -19.59 10.27 -14.08
N PRO A 17 -19.36 9.23 -14.91
CA PRO A 17 -20.09 7.97 -14.79
C PRO A 17 -19.54 7.19 -13.58
N LYS A 18 -19.95 7.57 -12.36
CA LYS A 18 -19.38 7.06 -11.10
C LYS A 18 -19.44 5.54 -11.00
N GLU A 19 -20.60 4.95 -11.25
CA GLU A 19 -20.79 3.49 -11.18
C GLU A 19 -19.87 2.75 -12.16
N GLU A 20 -19.80 3.21 -13.41
CA GLU A 20 -18.90 2.63 -14.42
C GLU A 20 -17.43 2.77 -14.00
N ARG A 21 -17.02 3.95 -13.52
CA ARG A 21 -15.65 4.21 -13.03
C ARG A 21 -15.29 3.25 -11.90
N ILE A 22 -16.19 3.07 -10.94
CA ILE A 22 -16.00 2.17 -9.79
C ILE A 22 -15.89 0.72 -10.28
N ALA A 23 -16.86 0.26 -11.07
CA ALA A 23 -16.90 -1.08 -11.62
C ALA A 23 -15.62 -1.42 -12.42
N ARG A 24 -15.14 -0.53 -13.28
CA ARG A 24 -13.94 -0.77 -14.09
C ARG A 24 -12.65 -0.75 -13.27
N THR A 25 -12.57 0.08 -12.24
CA THR A 25 -11.35 0.24 -11.45
C THR A 25 -11.21 -0.85 -10.39
N TRP A 26 -12.28 -1.12 -9.62
CA TRP A 26 -12.29 -2.09 -8.51
C TRP A 26 -12.86 -3.46 -8.89
N ARG A 27 -13.43 -3.63 -10.10
CA ARG A 27 -14.15 -4.86 -10.53
C ARG A 27 -15.35 -5.23 -9.66
N THR A 28 -15.84 -4.28 -8.87
CA THR A 28 -17.01 -4.40 -8.02
C THR A 28 -17.59 -3.01 -7.79
N THR A 29 -18.89 -2.94 -7.54
CA THR A 29 -19.61 -1.74 -7.09
C THR A 29 -20.15 -1.92 -5.67
N ALA A 30 -19.61 -2.89 -4.93
CA ALA A 30 -20.02 -3.15 -3.55
C ALA A 30 -19.92 -1.87 -2.69
N PRO A 31 -20.89 -1.64 -1.80
CA PRO A 31 -20.81 -0.52 -0.87
C PRO A 31 -19.64 -0.70 0.10
N SER A 32 -19.25 0.37 0.80
CA SER A 32 -18.20 0.35 1.83
C SER A 32 -16.78 0.17 1.29
N LEU A 33 -16.52 0.54 0.03
CA LEU A 33 -15.17 0.65 -0.50
C LEU A 33 -14.54 1.96 0.04
N PRO A 34 -13.49 1.91 0.88
CA PRO A 34 -13.02 3.07 1.64
C PRO A 34 -12.68 4.29 0.78
N TYR A 35 -11.98 4.08 -0.34
CA TYR A 35 -11.60 5.16 -1.25
C TYR A 35 -12.81 5.70 -2.02
N VAL A 36 -13.70 4.81 -2.45
CA VAL A 36 -14.89 5.18 -3.22
C VAL A 36 -15.80 6.05 -2.36
N ASP A 37 -16.06 5.65 -1.12
CA ASP A 37 -16.89 6.43 -0.19
C ASP A 37 -16.27 7.78 0.14
N GLN A 38 -14.95 7.82 0.32
CA GLN A 38 -14.25 9.06 0.65
C GLN A 38 -14.21 10.06 -0.51
N ALA A 39 -14.01 9.61 -1.75
CA ALA A 39 -13.60 10.48 -2.86
C ALA A 39 -14.51 10.45 -4.09
N ILE A 40 -15.41 9.46 -4.22
CA ILE A 40 -16.22 9.26 -5.43
C ILE A 40 -17.72 9.37 -5.14
N THR A 41 -18.22 8.66 -4.12
CA THR A 41 -19.66 8.56 -3.81
C THR A 41 -20.29 9.95 -3.69
N TYR A 42 -19.68 10.82 -2.87
CA TYR A 42 -20.19 12.16 -2.60
C TYR A 42 -19.59 13.28 -3.48
N ALA A 43 -18.74 12.95 -4.46
CA ALA A 43 -18.15 13.93 -5.37
C ALA A 43 -19.19 14.53 -6.33
N GLY A 44 -18.85 15.63 -6.99
CA GLY A 44 -19.67 16.18 -8.08
C GLY A 44 -19.79 15.23 -9.28
N ASN A 45 -20.80 15.48 -10.12
CA ASN A 45 -21.05 14.70 -11.34
C ASN A 45 -20.24 15.19 -12.56
N TRP A 46 -19.36 16.18 -12.36
CA TRP A 46 -18.62 16.87 -13.41
C TRP A 46 -17.15 17.04 -13.00
N PRO A 47 -16.26 16.09 -13.31
CA PRO A 47 -14.83 16.29 -13.23
C PRO A 47 -14.37 17.39 -14.19
N ILE A 48 -13.25 17.98 -13.81
CA ILE A 48 -12.53 18.99 -14.57
C ILE A 48 -11.18 18.38 -14.93
N GLY A 49 -10.88 18.31 -16.23
CA GLY A 49 -9.57 18.00 -16.78
C GLY A 49 -8.90 19.27 -17.30
N GLY A 50 -7.59 19.21 -17.52
CA GLY A 50 -6.80 20.30 -18.06
C GLY A 50 -5.32 20.12 -17.76
N ASP A 51 -4.50 21.04 -18.26
CA ASP A 51 -3.08 21.11 -17.97
C ASP A 51 -2.88 21.77 -16.60
N LEU A 52 -2.17 21.10 -15.70
CA LEU A 52 -1.96 21.55 -14.33
C LEU A 52 -0.56 22.14 -14.14
N GLU A 53 -0.49 23.40 -13.71
CA GLU A 53 0.75 24.02 -13.24
C GLU A 53 0.70 24.17 -11.71
N VAL A 54 1.65 23.54 -11.02
CA VAL A 54 1.80 23.64 -9.57
C VAL A 54 2.74 24.81 -9.26
N LEU A 55 2.24 25.81 -8.55
CA LEU A 55 2.96 27.07 -8.31
C LEU A 55 4.04 26.93 -7.24
N GLU A 56 3.79 26.10 -6.22
CA GLU A 56 4.70 25.88 -5.11
C GLU A 56 4.88 24.39 -4.81
N PRO A 57 6.10 23.93 -4.46
CA PRO A 57 6.30 22.57 -4.00
C PRO A 57 5.41 22.24 -2.80
N ILE A 58 4.63 21.17 -2.90
CA ILE A 58 3.76 20.71 -1.81
C ILE A 58 4.62 20.20 -0.66
N LYS A 59 4.62 20.94 0.45
CA LYS A 59 5.25 20.49 1.70
C LYS A 59 4.26 19.63 2.48
N MET A 60 4.42 18.31 2.38
CA MET A 60 3.67 17.38 3.21
C MET A 60 4.21 17.44 4.64
N VAL A 61 3.51 18.14 5.53
CA VAL A 61 3.67 17.92 6.97
C VAL A 61 3.01 16.58 7.26
N LEU A 62 3.70 15.67 7.96
CA LEU A 62 3.24 14.30 8.25
C LEU A 62 2.08 14.30 9.27
N ILE A 63 0.98 14.98 8.95
CA ILE A 63 -0.27 14.96 9.69
C ILE A 63 -1.22 14.07 8.90
N VAL A 64 -1.37 12.84 9.39
CA VAL A 64 -2.42 11.84 9.12
C VAL A 64 -3.28 12.14 7.87
N SER A 65 -2.81 11.72 6.69
CA SER A 65 -3.63 11.71 5.48
C SER A 65 -3.98 10.28 5.07
N ASN A 66 -5.26 9.95 5.17
CA ASN A 66 -6.04 8.90 4.49
C ASN A 66 -5.35 7.55 4.18
N CYS A 67 -5.23 6.72 5.22
CA CYS A 67 -5.25 5.26 5.10
C CYS A 67 -6.38 4.78 6.02
N HIS A 68 -7.60 4.65 5.51
CA HIS A 68 -8.79 4.39 6.35
C HIS A 68 -8.86 2.96 6.94
N LEU A 69 -7.85 2.12 6.70
CA LEU A 69 -7.77 0.75 7.24
C LEU A 69 -6.62 0.49 8.21
N LEU A 70 -5.83 1.52 8.54
CA LEU A 70 -4.76 1.41 9.52
C LEU A 70 -4.81 2.62 10.44
N ASN A 71 -5.50 2.48 11.57
CA ASN A 71 -5.28 3.28 12.78
C ASN A 71 -3.87 3.03 13.39
N PHE A 72 -2.90 2.60 12.58
CA PHE A 72 -1.49 2.71 12.90
C PHE A 72 -1.06 4.06 12.33
N VAL A 73 -0.93 5.05 13.21
CA VAL A 73 -0.54 6.41 12.85
C VAL A 73 0.67 6.30 11.92
N LYS A 74 0.66 6.99 10.77
CA LYS A 74 1.79 6.97 9.80
C LYS A 74 3.15 7.29 10.46
N ASN A 75 3.12 7.95 11.62
CA ASN A 75 4.25 8.17 12.52
C ASN A 75 4.82 6.85 13.07
N SER A 76 3.98 5.98 13.64
CA SER A 76 4.36 4.66 14.13
C SER A 76 4.92 3.78 13.00
N ALA A 77 4.33 3.80 11.79
CA ALA A 77 4.89 3.05 10.66
C ALA A 77 6.28 3.55 10.22
N SER A 78 6.55 4.84 10.37
CA SER A 78 7.86 5.43 10.07
C SER A 78 8.88 5.12 11.18
N GLN A 79 8.43 5.09 12.44
CA GLN A 79 9.23 4.62 13.58
C GLN A 79 9.57 3.14 13.45
N CYS A 80 8.60 2.27 13.12
CA CYS A 80 8.84 0.86 12.88
C CYS A 80 9.87 0.64 11.77
N ARG A 81 9.77 1.36 10.64
CA ARG A 81 10.76 1.27 9.55
C ARG A 81 12.16 1.68 9.98
N ARG A 82 12.28 2.74 10.78
CA ARG A 82 13.57 3.16 11.34
C ARG A 82 14.14 2.07 12.25
N ARG A 83 13.30 1.47 13.10
CA ARG A 83 13.73 0.42 14.03
C ARG A 83 14.22 -0.83 13.31
N VAL A 84 13.57 -1.22 12.21
CA VAL A 84 14.02 -2.34 11.36
C VAL A 84 15.44 -2.11 10.79
N LEU A 85 15.81 -0.87 10.49
CA LEU A 85 17.17 -0.52 10.07
C LEU A 85 18.15 -0.51 11.24
N GLU A 86 17.76 0.09 12.38
CA GLU A 86 18.58 0.14 13.59
C GLU A 86 18.91 -1.26 14.14
N ASP A 87 17.97 -2.20 14.05
CA ASP A 87 18.14 -3.59 14.48
C ASP A 87 18.92 -4.44 13.46
N GLY A 88 19.31 -3.88 12.31
CA GLY A 88 20.09 -4.58 11.27
C GLY A 88 19.32 -5.63 10.48
N VAL A 89 17.98 -5.66 10.57
CA VAL A 89 17.13 -6.53 9.74
C VAL A 89 17.24 -6.12 8.27
N LEU A 90 17.39 -4.82 8.02
CA LEU A 90 17.81 -4.25 6.74
C LEU A 90 19.07 -3.43 6.97
N ASP A 91 20.00 -3.49 6.03
CA ASP A 91 21.25 -2.72 6.10
C ASP A 91 20.98 -1.24 5.71
N PRO A 92 21.26 -0.27 6.61
CA PRO A 92 21.04 1.15 6.33
C PRO A 92 21.92 1.71 5.21
N GLU A 93 23.10 1.16 4.97
CA GLU A 93 24.01 1.64 3.92
C GLU A 93 23.50 1.30 2.51
N THR A 94 22.69 0.25 2.41
CA THR A 94 22.13 -0.24 1.13
C THR A 94 20.62 -0.04 1.02
N THR A 95 19.98 0.67 1.97
CA THR A 95 18.53 0.86 2.01
C THR A 95 18.13 2.33 2.05
N VAL A 96 17.37 2.78 1.04
CA VAL A 96 16.75 4.10 1.03
C VAL A 96 15.30 4.02 1.49
N VAL A 97 14.96 4.75 2.56
CA VAL A 97 13.56 4.89 3.03
C VAL A 97 12.97 6.20 2.52
N SER A 98 11.85 6.09 1.80
CA SER A 98 11.11 7.25 1.27
C SER A 98 9.60 7.08 1.45
N ILE A 99 8.87 8.18 1.29
CA ILE A 99 7.41 8.22 1.35
C ILE A 99 6.87 8.34 -0.07
N PHE A 100 6.02 7.39 -0.46
CA PHE A 100 5.24 7.51 -1.69
C PHE A 100 3.94 8.28 -1.38
N PRO A 101 3.73 9.48 -1.95
CA PRO A 101 2.66 10.38 -1.50
C PRO A 101 1.28 10.06 -2.07
N SER A 102 1.16 9.04 -2.95
CA SER A 102 -0.12 8.66 -3.54
C SER A 102 -1.12 8.17 -2.48
N PRO A 103 -2.42 8.51 -2.62
CA PRO A 103 -3.46 7.84 -1.86
C PRO A 103 -3.54 6.36 -2.23
N MET A 104 -4.04 5.55 -1.29
CA MET A 104 -4.26 4.11 -1.43
C MET A 104 -5.73 3.86 -1.81
N HIS A 105 -5.96 3.24 -2.96
CA HIS A 105 -7.29 3.00 -3.53
C HIS A 105 -7.89 1.66 -3.09
N TYR A 106 -7.02 0.71 -2.73
CA TYR A 106 -7.37 -0.67 -2.47
C TYR A 106 -7.99 -1.37 -3.69
N ALA A 107 -7.48 -1.08 -4.89
CA ALA A 107 -8.00 -1.59 -6.16
C ALA A 107 -7.20 -2.78 -6.72
N GLY A 108 -6.43 -3.46 -5.85
CA GLY A 108 -5.80 -4.75 -6.15
C GLY A 108 -4.96 -4.76 -7.45
N PRO A 109 -5.26 -5.68 -8.40
CA PRO A 109 -4.53 -5.81 -9.66
C PRO A 109 -4.47 -4.52 -10.51
N THR A 110 -5.47 -3.64 -10.41
CA THR A 110 -5.47 -2.36 -11.14
C THR A 110 -4.46 -1.39 -10.51
N GLU A 111 -4.42 -1.31 -9.19
CA GLU A 111 -3.57 -0.35 -8.47
C GLU A 111 -2.09 -0.79 -8.39
N VAL A 112 -1.80 -2.10 -8.34
CA VAL A 112 -0.40 -2.57 -8.31
C VAL A 112 0.39 -2.11 -9.55
N GLN A 113 -0.30 -1.89 -10.68
CA GLN A 113 0.31 -1.35 -11.89
C GLN A 113 0.73 0.12 -11.71
N TRP A 114 -0.11 0.93 -11.06
CA TRP A 114 0.22 2.30 -10.68
C TRP A 114 1.43 2.34 -9.73
N HIS A 115 1.43 1.45 -8.73
CA HIS A 115 2.55 1.31 -7.80
C HIS A 115 3.86 0.97 -8.51
N ALA A 116 3.82 0.06 -9.48
CA ALA A 116 5.00 -0.31 -10.25
C ALA A 116 5.48 0.82 -11.15
N LYS A 117 4.56 1.45 -11.92
CA LYS A 117 4.88 2.56 -12.82
C LYS A 117 5.52 3.75 -12.10
N ALA A 118 4.98 4.12 -10.93
CA ALA A 118 5.53 5.21 -10.14
C ALA A 118 6.96 4.94 -9.68
N ARG A 119 7.30 3.67 -9.37
CA ARG A 119 8.66 3.25 -8.97
C ARG A 119 9.62 3.23 -10.15
N ILE A 120 9.16 2.84 -11.33
CA ILE A 120 9.95 2.97 -12.57
C ILE A 120 10.31 4.43 -12.83
N ASN A 121 9.34 5.34 -12.69
CA ASN A 121 9.60 6.78 -12.84
C ASN A 121 10.58 7.33 -11.78
N ALA A 122 10.67 6.68 -10.62
CA ALA A 122 11.65 6.98 -9.58
C ALA A 122 13.02 6.31 -9.80
N GLY A 123 13.24 5.63 -10.94
CA GLY A 123 14.52 5.00 -11.29
C GLY A 123 14.67 3.54 -10.81
N THR A 124 13.58 2.87 -10.43
CA THR A 124 13.64 1.47 -9.99
C THR A 124 13.71 0.49 -11.17
N ASN A 125 14.67 -0.44 -11.12
CA ASN A 125 14.83 -1.48 -12.15
C ASN A 125 14.10 -2.79 -11.80
N PHE A 126 13.88 -3.06 -10.51
CA PHE A 126 13.24 -4.28 -10.00
C PHE A 126 12.07 -3.96 -9.07
N TYR A 127 10.94 -4.65 -9.25
CA TYR A 127 9.76 -4.45 -8.42
C TYR A 127 9.38 -5.73 -7.69
N VAL A 128 9.44 -5.69 -6.36
CA VAL A 128 9.05 -6.79 -5.49
C VAL A 128 7.53 -6.81 -5.37
N VAL A 129 6.91 -7.96 -5.66
CA VAL A 129 5.45 -8.14 -5.54
C VAL A 129 5.14 -9.45 -4.83
N GLY A 130 4.33 -9.34 -3.76
CA GLY A 130 3.84 -10.47 -2.98
C GLY A 130 2.42 -10.89 -3.36
N ARG A 131 1.76 -11.63 -2.47
CA ARG A 131 0.36 -12.04 -2.60
C ARG A 131 -0.60 -10.88 -2.33
N ASP A 132 -1.71 -10.83 -3.08
CA ASP A 132 -2.79 -9.85 -2.92
C ASP A 132 -2.31 -8.38 -2.86
N PRO A 133 -1.48 -7.93 -3.81
CA PRO A 133 -0.93 -6.58 -3.77
C PRO A 133 -2.08 -5.57 -3.94
N ALA A 134 -2.14 -4.60 -3.03
CA ALA A 134 -3.17 -3.54 -3.01
C ALA A 134 -4.62 -4.03 -2.86
N GLY A 135 -4.85 -5.29 -2.47
CA GLY A 135 -6.19 -5.84 -2.27
C GLY A 135 -6.74 -5.64 -0.85
N MET A 136 -8.00 -6.04 -0.67
CA MET A 136 -8.68 -6.13 0.64
C MET A 136 -9.17 -7.55 0.93
N GLY A 137 -8.50 -8.58 0.42
CA GLY A 137 -8.86 -9.97 0.70
C GLY A 137 -10.16 -10.46 0.06
N LEU A 138 -10.70 -9.73 -0.93
CA LEU A 138 -11.89 -10.17 -1.68
C LEU A 138 -11.56 -11.27 -2.69
N GLU A 139 -10.32 -11.36 -3.18
CA GLU A 139 -9.80 -12.49 -3.96
C GLU A 139 -8.28 -12.34 -4.10
N ALA A 140 -7.52 -13.24 -3.48
CA ALA A 140 -6.05 -13.18 -3.48
C ALA A 140 -5.47 -13.95 -4.67
N GLU A 141 -5.63 -13.42 -5.88
CA GLU A 141 -4.92 -13.95 -7.04
C GLU A 141 -3.48 -13.44 -7.09
N TYR A 142 -2.58 -14.30 -7.56
CA TYR A 142 -1.23 -13.89 -7.91
C TYR A 142 -1.30 -13.07 -9.20
N VAL A 143 -1.11 -11.76 -9.08
CA VAL A 143 -1.22 -10.84 -10.22
C VAL A 143 0.10 -10.79 -10.96
N LYS A 144 0.10 -11.22 -12.23
CA LYS A 144 1.20 -10.91 -13.15
C LYS A 144 1.12 -9.44 -13.56
N VAL A 145 1.81 -8.59 -12.79
CA VAL A 145 1.82 -7.12 -12.97
C VAL A 145 2.20 -6.70 -14.40
N GLN A 146 3.07 -7.46 -15.05
CA GLN A 146 3.60 -7.14 -16.38
C GLN A 146 2.60 -7.36 -17.53
N SER A 147 1.60 -8.23 -17.40
CA SER A 147 0.75 -8.61 -18.55
C SER A 147 -0.45 -7.69 -18.77
N MET A 148 -0.61 -6.63 -17.97
CA MET A 148 -1.85 -5.84 -17.93
C MET A 148 -1.70 -4.35 -18.27
N ALA A 149 -0.48 -3.78 -18.28
CA ALA A 149 -0.28 -2.35 -18.57
C ALA A 149 0.85 -2.09 -19.59
N PRO A 150 0.59 -1.22 -20.60
CA PRO A 150 1.63 -0.70 -21.48
C PRO A 150 2.75 -0.01 -20.70
N GLY A 151 4.01 -0.25 -21.09
CA GLY A 151 5.18 0.38 -20.46
C GLY A 151 5.67 -0.31 -19.18
N LEU A 152 5.05 -1.41 -18.75
CA LEU A 152 5.59 -2.29 -17.70
C LEU A 152 6.41 -3.47 -18.27
N GLU A 153 6.57 -3.57 -19.59
CA GLU A 153 7.31 -4.63 -20.28
C GLU A 153 8.78 -4.70 -19.87
N ARG A 154 9.38 -3.56 -19.49
CA ARG A 154 10.77 -3.45 -19.05
C ARG A 154 10.94 -3.66 -17.55
N LEU A 155 9.84 -3.88 -16.81
CA LEU A 155 9.88 -4.05 -15.36
C LEU A 155 10.26 -5.48 -15.01
N ASN A 156 11.39 -5.64 -14.34
CA ASN A 156 11.76 -6.93 -13.76
C ASN A 156 10.99 -7.12 -12.45
N THR A 157 9.89 -7.88 -12.49
CA THR A 157 9.18 -8.25 -11.26
C THR A 157 9.87 -9.43 -10.60
N LEU A 158 10.04 -9.38 -9.28
CA LEU A 158 10.54 -10.50 -8.48
C LEU A 158 9.34 -11.12 -7.73
N PRO A 159 8.80 -12.27 -8.19
CA PRO A 159 7.77 -13.00 -7.47
C PRO A 159 8.30 -13.52 -6.14
N PHE A 160 7.53 -13.32 -5.07
CA PHE A 160 7.77 -14.05 -3.82
C PHE A 160 6.59 -14.97 -3.51
N LYS A 161 6.91 -16.19 -3.08
CA LYS A 161 5.94 -17.06 -2.42
C LYS A 161 5.51 -16.42 -1.10
N VAL A 162 4.35 -16.82 -0.61
CA VAL A 162 3.86 -16.34 0.69
C VAL A 162 4.87 -16.71 1.77
N ALA A 163 5.33 -15.74 2.54
CA ALA A 163 6.13 -15.98 3.74
C ALA A 163 5.20 -16.04 4.96
N ALA A 164 5.43 -17.01 5.83
CA ALA A 164 4.70 -17.18 7.09
C ALA A 164 5.66 -17.62 8.19
N TYR A 165 5.24 -17.51 9.44
CA TYR A 165 6.06 -17.89 10.58
C TYR A 165 6.10 -19.40 10.73
N ASP A 166 7.27 -20.02 10.54
CA ASP A 166 7.48 -21.45 10.74
C ASP A 166 7.70 -21.72 12.24
N LYS A 167 6.74 -22.38 12.87
CA LYS A 167 6.79 -22.69 14.31
C LYS A 167 7.92 -23.65 14.67
N THR A 168 8.39 -24.48 13.73
CA THR A 168 9.47 -25.44 13.97
C THR A 168 10.85 -24.78 13.96
N GLN A 169 11.00 -23.71 13.18
CA GLN A 169 12.26 -22.97 13.03
C GLN A 169 12.34 -21.68 13.84
N GLY A 170 11.21 -21.21 14.37
CA GLY A 170 11.15 -19.96 15.14
C GLY A 170 11.45 -18.71 14.30
N LYS A 171 11.11 -18.70 13.00
CA LYS A 171 11.40 -17.59 12.07
C LYS A 171 10.47 -17.57 10.87
N MET A 172 10.51 -16.47 10.11
CA MET A 172 9.82 -16.36 8.83
C MET A 172 10.44 -17.28 7.77
N ALA A 173 9.61 -18.05 7.07
CA ALA A 173 10.01 -18.90 5.95
C ALA A 173 8.94 -18.91 4.85
N PHE A 174 9.28 -19.39 3.66
CA PHE A 174 8.29 -19.57 2.60
C PHE A 174 7.31 -20.69 2.98
N PHE A 175 6.02 -20.39 2.83
CA PHE A 175 4.94 -21.31 3.17
C PHE A 175 5.00 -22.58 2.30
N ASP A 176 4.93 -23.73 2.95
CA ASP A 176 4.84 -25.04 2.34
C ASP A 176 3.45 -25.66 2.64
N PRO A 177 2.59 -25.83 1.62
CA PRO A 177 1.26 -26.40 1.79
C PRO A 177 1.26 -27.82 2.38
N SER A 178 2.32 -28.61 2.18
CA SER A 178 2.41 -30.00 2.68
C SER A 178 2.50 -30.09 4.21
N ARG A 179 2.94 -28.99 4.84
CA ARG A 179 3.12 -28.84 6.30
C ARG A 179 2.43 -27.58 6.81
N ALA A 180 1.28 -27.24 6.22
CA ALA A 180 0.54 -26.01 6.49
C ALA A 180 0.25 -25.77 7.99
N GLN A 181 0.00 -26.84 8.74
CA GLN A 181 -0.25 -26.83 10.19
C GLN A 181 0.93 -26.31 11.03
N GLU A 182 2.14 -26.30 10.47
CA GLU A 182 3.34 -25.82 11.13
C GLU A 182 3.60 -24.33 10.92
N PHE A 183 2.90 -23.73 9.96
CA PHE A 183 2.98 -22.31 9.68
C PHE A 183 1.90 -21.52 10.43
N LEU A 184 2.29 -20.35 10.91
CA LEU A 184 1.39 -19.39 11.52
C LEU A 184 1.28 -18.15 10.64
N PHE A 185 0.04 -17.84 10.22
CA PHE A 185 -0.29 -16.58 9.55
C PHE A 185 -0.72 -15.54 10.58
N ILE A 186 0.03 -14.46 10.68
CA ILE A 186 -0.29 -13.35 11.57
C ILE A 186 -0.75 -12.16 10.72
N SER A 187 -2.06 -11.90 10.75
CA SER A 187 -2.67 -10.78 10.02
C SER A 187 -2.50 -9.47 10.77
N GLY A 188 -2.66 -8.33 10.07
CA GLY A 188 -2.68 -7.01 10.72
C GLY A 188 -3.77 -6.89 11.80
N THR A 189 -4.92 -7.57 11.64
CA THR A 189 -5.95 -7.64 12.68
C THR A 189 -5.44 -8.35 13.93
N LYS A 190 -4.76 -9.49 13.76
CA LYS A 190 -4.16 -10.22 14.88
C LYS A 190 -3.07 -9.38 15.57
N MET A 191 -2.23 -8.70 14.81
CA MET A 191 -1.22 -7.77 15.35
C MET A 191 -1.84 -6.65 16.19
N ARG A 192 -2.96 -6.07 15.74
CA ARG A 192 -3.69 -5.06 16.51
C ARG A 192 -4.28 -5.62 17.80
N THR A 193 -4.78 -6.85 17.78
CA THR A 193 -5.27 -7.52 18.99
C THR A 193 -4.15 -7.75 19.99
N LEU A 194 -3.00 -8.27 19.53
CA LEU A 194 -1.80 -8.45 20.36
C LEU A 194 -1.37 -7.11 20.98
N ALA A 195 -1.27 -6.05 20.17
CA ALA A 195 -0.89 -4.72 20.66
C ALA A 195 -1.87 -4.17 21.71
N ARG A 196 -3.19 -4.29 21.47
CA ARG A 196 -4.22 -3.86 22.43
C ARG A 196 -4.14 -4.63 23.76
N ASN A 197 -3.78 -5.91 23.70
CA ASN A 197 -3.64 -6.76 24.87
C ASN A 197 -2.25 -6.65 25.53
N LYS A 198 -1.33 -5.86 24.98
CA LYS A 198 0.08 -5.81 25.38
C LYS A 198 0.79 -7.17 25.30
N GLU A 199 0.36 -8.01 24.36
CA GLU A 199 0.96 -9.30 24.05
C GLU A 199 1.98 -9.15 22.92
N ASN A 200 3.11 -9.84 23.03
CA ASN A 200 4.12 -9.85 21.98
C ASN A 200 3.77 -10.83 20.85
N SER A 201 4.26 -10.55 19.64
CA SER A 201 4.28 -11.55 18.57
C SER A 201 5.28 -12.67 18.89
N PRO A 202 5.18 -13.84 18.25
CA PRO A 202 6.20 -14.89 18.38
C PRO A 202 7.61 -14.36 18.09
N ASP A 203 8.60 -14.85 18.83
CA ASP A 203 10.01 -14.49 18.62
C ASP A 203 10.44 -14.78 17.19
N GLY A 204 11.15 -13.85 16.54
CA GLY A 204 11.57 -14.00 15.15
C GLY A 204 10.48 -13.69 14.10
N PHE A 205 9.27 -13.29 14.52
CA PHE A 205 8.26 -12.71 13.61
C PHE A 205 8.50 -11.22 13.34
N MET A 206 8.71 -10.44 14.40
CA MET A 206 9.04 -9.00 14.37
C MET A 206 10.15 -8.70 15.38
N CYS A 207 10.80 -7.54 15.25
CA CYS A 207 11.77 -7.07 16.23
C CYS A 207 11.15 -7.00 17.64
N PRO A 208 11.88 -7.33 18.72
CA PRO A 208 11.32 -7.39 20.09
C PRO A 208 10.62 -6.11 20.57
N TRP A 209 11.06 -4.96 20.10
CA TRP A 209 10.58 -3.62 20.48
C TRP A 209 9.34 -3.15 19.71
N TRP A 210 8.80 -3.98 18.81
CA TRP A 210 7.70 -3.56 17.93
C TRP A 210 6.46 -3.10 18.71
N LEU A 211 6.22 -3.69 19.88
CA LEU A 211 5.09 -3.37 20.74
C LEU A 211 5.21 -1.95 21.34
N GLU A 212 6.42 -1.48 21.60
CA GLU A 212 6.70 -0.12 22.06
C GLU A 212 6.44 0.92 20.97
N SER A 213 6.71 0.56 19.71
CA SER A 213 6.43 1.40 18.54
C SER A 213 4.95 1.39 18.13
N ALA A 214 4.15 0.49 18.70
CA ALA A 214 2.71 0.35 18.43
C ALA A 214 1.82 1.18 19.37
N GLY A 215 2.40 1.74 20.45
CA GLY A 215 1.74 2.60 21.44
C GLY A 215 1.55 4.03 21.00
#